data_AF-A0A9E3JTK4-F1
#
_entry.id   AF-A0A9E3JTK4-F1
#
_cell.length_a   1.000
_cell.length_b   1.000
_cell.length_c   1.000
_cell.angle_alpha   90.00
_cell.angle_beta   90.00
_cell.angle_gamma   90.00
#
_symmetry.space_group_name_H-M   'P 1'
#
loop_
_entity.id
_entity.type
_entity.pdbx_description
1 polymer ?
#
loop_
_entity_poly.entity_id
_entity_poly.type
_entity_poly.pdbx_seq_one_letter_code
_entity_poly.pdbx_strand_id
1 'polypeptide(L)'
;MEDELAAAHALARRQAEERQVLEAALAQLREANEHLVLATVDAQYQREDAEATNRRQNEFLAMLAHELRNPLSPLAMAASLLERDPDAAPQQLKLARVIGRQVDHMARLLDDLLDAARISSGKITLSVEPLLLADVLRHAVETVQPRIAERGQVLDVELPSDAVVVEGDKVRLAQVFTNLLGNASKYTGDGGRLRLAARADRDGIVTVTVEDNGTGIAPE
;
A
#
# COMPACT_ATOMS: atom_id res chain seq x y z
N MET A 1 1.35 -78.07 33.45
CA MET A 1 2.68 -77.57 33.84
C MET A 1 3.51 -77.15 32.62
N GLU A 2 3.71 -78.01 31.60
CA GLU A 2 4.40 -77.60 30.35
C GLU A 2 3.59 -76.54 29.55
N ASP A 3 2.27 -76.71 29.41
CA ASP A 3 1.42 -75.73 28.71
C ASP A 3 1.33 -74.36 29.40
N GLU A 4 1.31 -74.32 30.74
CA GLU A 4 1.31 -73.07 31.51
C GLU A 4 2.65 -72.33 31.39
N LEU A 5 3.76 -73.06 31.35
CA LEU A 5 5.09 -72.49 31.15
C LEU A 5 5.24 -71.93 29.73
N ALA A 6 4.69 -72.61 28.71
CA ALA A 6 4.67 -72.14 27.33
C ALA A 6 3.81 -70.87 27.18
N ALA A 7 2.64 -70.81 27.83
CA ALA A 7 1.77 -69.63 27.83
C ALA A 7 2.42 -68.43 28.53
N ALA A 8 3.10 -68.65 29.66
CA ALA A 8 3.83 -67.61 30.38
C ALA A 8 4.99 -67.03 29.55
N HIS A 9 5.75 -67.89 28.85
CA HIS A 9 6.81 -67.45 27.94
C HIS A 9 6.28 -66.66 26.73
N ALA A 10 5.12 -67.06 26.17
CA ALA A 10 4.50 -66.34 25.07
C ALA A 10 4.00 -64.94 25.49
N LEU A 11 3.40 -64.83 26.69
CA LEU A 11 2.98 -63.55 27.25
C LEU A 11 4.17 -62.63 27.52
N ALA A 12 5.25 -63.16 28.11
CA ALA A 12 6.46 -62.38 28.37
C ALA A 12 7.13 -61.87 27.08
N ARG A 13 7.14 -62.67 26.00
CA ARG A 13 7.62 -62.24 24.68
C ARG A 13 6.76 -61.11 24.11
N ARG A 14 5.44 -61.25 24.16
CA ARG A 14 4.52 -60.22 23.68
C ARG A 14 4.66 -58.91 24.46
N GLN A 15 4.82 -58.98 25.78
CA GLN A 15 5.07 -57.80 26.62
C GLN A 15 6.42 -57.14 26.32
N ALA A 16 7.46 -57.94 26.04
CA ALA A 16 8.76 -57.42 25.63
C ALA A 16 8.69 -56.72 24.25
N GLU A 17 7.96 -57.30 23.30
CA GLU A 17 7.73 -56.71 21.98
C GLU A 17 6.94 -55.39 22.08
N GLU A 18 5.84 -55.36 22.85
CA GLU A 18 5.06 -54.13 23.09
C GLU A 18 5.89 -53.04 23.75
N ARG A 19 6.73 -53.40 24.74
CA ARG A 19 7.65 -52.47 25.39
C ARG A 19 8.70 -51.93 24.43
N GLN A 20 9.25 -52.78 23.57
CA GLN A 20 10.24 -52.38 22.57
C GLN A 20 9.64 -51.43 21.53
N VAL A 21 8.40 -51.68 21.09
CA VAL A 21 7.67 -50.77 20.18
C VAL A 21 7.39 -49.42 20.85
N LEU A 22 6.97 -49.41 22.11
CA LEU A 22 6.72 -48.17 22.85
C LEU A 22 8.02 -47.37 23.06
N GLU A 23 9.12 -48.03 23.40
CA GLU A 23 10.44 -47.40 23.55
C GLU A 23 10.93 -46.79 22.22
N ALA A 24 10.73 -47.48 21.10
CA ALA A 24 11.04 -46.96 19.77
C ALA A 24 10.17 -45.75 19.40
N ALA A 25 8.86 -45.81 19.67
CA ALA A 25 7.94 -44.70 19.41
C ALA A 25 8.26 -43.47 20.27
N LEU A 26 8.63 -43.67 21.54
CA LEU A 26 9.07 -42.59 22.43
C LEU A 26 10.39 -41.96 21.94
N ALA A 27 11.32 -42.76 21.43
CA ALA A 27 12.56 -42.24 20.85
C ALA A 27 12.28 -41.39 19.60
N GLN A 28 11.44 -41.88 18.68
CA GLN A 28 11.01 -41.12 17.49
C GLN A 28 10.28 -39.83 17.84
N LEU A 29 9.40 -39.84 18.84
CA LEU A 29 8.70 -38.64 19.27
C LEU A 29 9.65 -37.60 19.88
N ARG A 30 10.66 -38.05 20.64
CA ARG A 30 11.69 -37.15 21.19
C ARG A 30 12.51 -36.50 20.08
N GLU A 31 12.97 -37.30 19.12
CA GLU A 31 13.70 -36.81 17.94
C GLU A 31 12.85 -35.80 17.14
N ALA A 32 11.59 -36.14 16.86
CA ALA A 32 10.67 -35.23 16.16
C ALA A 32 10.42 -33.92 16.94
N ASN A 33 10.28 -34.00 18.27
CA ASN A 33 10.12 -32.81 19.12
C ASN A 33 11.40 -31.95 19.13
N GLU A 34 12.58 -32.55 19.18
CA GLU A 34 13.85 -31.82 19.10
C GLU A 34 13.98 -31.09 17.75
N HIS A 35 13.66 -31.77 16.64
CA HIS A 35 13.64 -31.15 15.32
C HIS A 35 12.62 -30.01 15.22
N LEU A 36 11.42 -30.18 15.79
CA LEU A 36 10.41 -29.12 15.82
C LEU A 36 10.89 -27.92 16.62
N VAL A 37 11.49 -28.12 17.79
CA VAL A 37 12.03 -27.04 18.62
C VAL A 37 13.10 -26.27 17.84
N LEU A 38 14.05 -26.96 17.23
CA LEU A 38 15.10 -26.32 16.42
C LEU A 38 14.50 -25.52 15.25
N ALA A 39 13.58 -26.12 14.49
CA ALA A 39 12.92 -25.44 13.37
C ALA A 39 12.13 -24.20 13.82
N THR A 40 11.49 -24.25 15.00
CA THR A 40 10.77 -23.09 15.54
C THR A 40 11.70 -21.96 15.96
N VAL A 41 12.85 -22.28 16.57
CA VAL A 41 13.86 -21.28 16.97
C VAL A 41 14.50 -20.64 15.72
N ASP A 42 14.85 -21.43 14.72
CA ASP A 42 15.37 -20.92 13.45
C ASP A 42 14.35 -20.01 12.76
N ALA A 43 13.08 -20.44 12.69
CA ALA A 43 12.01 -19.63 12.10
C ALA A 43 11.80 -18.31 12.85
N GLN A 44 11.89 -18.33 14.19
CA GLN A 44 11.83 -17.11 15.01
C GLN A 44 12.99 -16.17 14.72
N TYR A 45 14.22 -16.69 14.67
CA TYR A 45 15.41 -15.89 14.38
C TYR A 45 15.34 -15.24 12.99
N GLN A 46 14.96 -16.00 11.96
CA GLN A 46 14.79 -15.49 10.60
C GLN A 46 13.72 -14.40 10.53
N ARG A 47 12.62 -14.57 11.27
CA ARG A 47 11.56 -13.57 11.35
C ARG A 47 12.04 -12.29 12.01
N GLU A 48 12.74 -12.38 13.13
CA GLU A 48 13.28 -11.23 13.85
C GLU A 48 14.29 -10.44 12.99
N ASP A 49 15.19 -11.15 12.29
CA ASP A 49 16.17 -10.54 11.38
C ASP A 49 15.49 -9.85 10.18
N ALA A 50 14.48 -10.49 9.58
CA ALA A 50 13.68 -9.89 8.52
C ALA A 50 12.93 -8.63 9.00
N GLU A 51 12.31 -8.68 10.18
CA GLU A 51 11.62 -7.54 10.78
C GLU A 51 12.59 -6.40 11.14
N ALA A 52 13.80 -6.72 11.62
CA ALA A 52 14.86 -5.75 11.89
C ALA A 52 15.37 -5.08 10.60
N THR A 53 15.58 -5.86 9.54
CA THR A 53 15.98 -5.35 8.23
C THR A 53 14.91 -4.41 7.64
N ASN A 54 13.64 -4.81 7.69
CA ASN A 54 12.52 -3.97 7.26
C ASN A 54 12.40 -2.68 8.09
N ARG A 55 12.67 -2.73 9.41
CA ARG A 55 12.72 -1.51 10.25
C ARG A 55 13.80 -0.54 9.76
N ARG A 56 15.04 -1.01 9.61
CA ARG A 56 16.16 -0.17 9.16
C ARG A 56 15.93 0.42 7.77
N GLN A 57 15.39 -0.37 6.84
CA GLN A 57 15.09 0.10 5.50
C GLN A 57 14.03 1.21 5.50
N ASN A 58 12.96 1.05 6.29
CA ASN A 58 11.93 2.08 6.42
C ASN A 58 12.46 3.37 7.07
N GLU A 59 13.26 3.25 8.12
CA GLU A 59 13.88 4.39 8.80
C GLU A 59 14.81 5.16 7.85
N PHE A 60 15.61 4.43 7.07
CA PHE A 60 16.48 5.00 6.05
C PHE A 60 15.68 5.73 4.96
N LEU A 61 14.60 5.13 4.45
CA LEU A 61 13.75 5.75 3.45
C LEU A 61 13.04 7.00 3.99
N ALA A 62 12.52 6.94 5.22
CA ALA A 62 11.89 8.08 5.90
C ALA A 62 12.88 9.25 6.07
N MET A 63 14.10 8.95 6.51
CA MET A 63 15.17 9.93 6.65
C MET A 63 15.53 10.54 5.29
N LEU A 64 15.75 9.73 4.26
CA LEU A 64 16.07 10.20 2.91
C LEU A 64 14.98 11.10 2.34
N ALA A 65 13.71 10.72 2.48
CA ALA A 65 12.62 11.51 1.96
C ALA A 65 12.53 12.87 2.66
N HIS A 66 12.77 12.92 3.99
CA HIS A 66 12.85 14.18 4.72
C HIS A 66 14.05 15.02 4.26
N GLU A 67 15.23 14.41 4.14
CA GLU A 67 16.46 15.08 3.68
C GLU A 67 16.36 15.58 2.24
N LEU A 68 15.55 14.94 1.39
CA LEU A 68 15.30 15.36 0.00
C LEU A 68 14.14 16.36 -0.12
N ARG A 69 13.12 16.29 0.74
CA ARG A 69 12.04 17.30 0.77
C ARG A 69 12.57 18.67 1.20
N ASN A 70 13.55 18.69 2.10
CA ASN A 70 14.18 19.90 2.60
C ASN A 70 14.80 20.78 1.50
N PRO A 71 15.63 20.28 0.56
CA PRO A 71 16.16 21.07 -0.55
C PRO A 71 15.13 21.33 -1.65
N LEU A 72 14.11 20.47 -1.81
CA LEU A 72 13.05 20.68 -2.81
C LEU A 72 12.10 21.83 -2.44
N SER A 73 11.80 22.00 -1.16
CA SER A 73 10.83 23.03 -0.72
C SER A 73 11.26 24.47 -1.09
N PRO A 74 12.53 24.90 -0.87
CA PRO A 74 13.03 26.18 -1.35
C PRO A 74 13.01 26.33 -2.87
N LEU A 75 13.27 25.26 -3.63
CA LEU A 75 13.20 25.30 -5.09
C LEU A 75 11.76 25.50 -5.57
N ALA A 76 10.79 24.86 -4.92
CA ALA A 76 9.37 25.06 -5.18
C ALA A 76 8.96 26.52 -4.91
N MET A 77 9.38 27.07 -3.76
CA MET A 77 9.13 28.47 -3.40
C MET A 77 9.74 29.43 -4.42
N ALA A 78 11.00 29.21 -4.82
CA ALA A 78 11.69 30.06 -5.79
C ALA A 78 10.99 30.04 -7.16
N ALA A 79 10.57 28.87 -7.63
CA ALA A 79 9.80 28.73 -8.87
C ALA A 79 8.45 29.47 -8.76
N SER A 80 7.73 29.30 -7.64
CA SER A 80 6.45 29.97 -7.41
C SER A 80 6.59 31.50 -7.31
N LEU A 81 7.65 32.01 -6.69
CA LEU A 81 7.92 33.44 -6.62
C LEU A 81 8.21 34.02 -8.01
N LEU A 82 9.00 33.32 -8.84
CA LEU A 82 9.28 33.74 -10.22
C LEU A 82 8.04 33.74 -11.10
N GLU A 83 7.10 32.82 -10.88
CA GLU A 83 5.81 32.81 -11.60
C GLU A 83 4.89 33.97 -11.22
N ARG A 84 5.04 34.49 -10.01
CA ARG A 84 4.20 35.58 -9.45
C ARG A 84 4.82 36.95 -9.65
N ASP A 85 6.02 37.02 -10.20
CA ASP A 85 6.71 38.28 -10.50
C ASP A 85 6.06 38.95 -11.72
N PRO A 86 5.42 40.12 -11.55
CA PRO A 86 4.74 40.83 -12.65
C PRO A 86 5.72 41.39 -13.70
N ASP A 87 7.00 41.55 -13.36
CA ASP A 87 8.03 42.09 -14.24
C ASP A 87 8.84 40.99 -14.94
N ALA A 88 8.55 39.71 -14.66
CA ALA A 88 9.27 38.59 -15.25
C ALA A 88 9.03 38.48 -16.77
N ALA A 89 10.13 38.32 -17.52
CA ALA A 89 10.07 38.09 -18.95
C ALA A 89 9.33 36.77 -19.27
N PRO A 90 8.62 36.67 -20.40
CA PRO A 90 7.87 35.46 -20.78
C PRO A 90 8.72 34.16 -20.76
N GLN A 91 10.00 34.27 -21.08
CA GLN A 91 10.94 33.14 -21.04
C GLN A 91 11.26 32.68 -19.62
N GLN A 92 11.36 33.62 -18.66
CA GLN A 92 11.58 33.33 -17.24
C GLN A 92 10.35 32.62 -16.65
N LEU A 93 9.14 33.11 -16.96
CA LEU A 93 7.88 32.47 -16.56
C LEU A 93 7.75 31.04 -17.13
N LYS A 94 8.24 30.80 -18.35
CA LYS A 94 8.25 29.45 -18.94
C LYS A 94 9.23 28.52 -18.20
N LEU A 95 10.43 29.01 -17.86
CA LEU A 95 11.40 28.23 -17.09
C LEU A 95 10.90 27.95 -15.67
N ALA A 96 10.32 28.94 -14.99
CA ALA A 96 9.77 28.79 -13.64
C ALA A 96 8.70 27.69 -13.59
N ARG A 97 7.78 27.67 -14.57
CA ARG A 97 6.79 26.60 -14.72
C ARG A 97 7.39 25.22 -14.96
N VAL A 98 8.48 25.14 -15.72
CA VAL A 98 9.18 23.86 -15.93
C VAL A 98 9.81 23.38 -14.62
N ILE A 99 10.49 24.27 -13.89
CA ILE A 99 11.14 23.94 -12.61
C ILE A 99 10.10 23.54 -11.57
N GLY A 100 9.01 24.31 -11.41
CA GLY A 100 7.92 24.00 -10.48
C GLY A 100 7.33 22.62 -10.72
N ARG A 101 6.96 22.30 -11.97
CA ARG A 101 6.45 20.96 -12.31
C ARG A 101 7.45 19.84 -11.99
N GLN A 102 8.74 20.08 -12.18
CA GLN A 102 9.77 19.06 -11.91
C GLN A 102 9.98 18.84 -10.42
N VAL A 103 9.99 19.92 -9.63
CA VAL A 103 10.06 19.84 -8.16
C VAL A 103 8.84 19.10 -7.60
N ASP A 104 7.64 19.42 -8.08
CA ASP A 104 6.41 18.73 -7.68
C ASP A 104 6.42 17.26 -8.10
N HIS A 105 7.00 16.94 -9.25
CA HIS A 105 7.17 15.55 -9.67
C HIS A 105 8.12 14.79 -8.74
N MET A 106 9.25 15.38 -8.36
CA MET A 106 10.20 14.77 -7.42
C MET A 106 9.60 14.58 -6.03
N ALA A 107 8.85 15.56 -5.53
CA ALA A 107 8.17 15.45 -4.24
C ALA A 107 7.16 14.28 -4.23
N ARG A 108 6.36 14.14 -5.30
CA ARG A 108 5.43 13.01 -5.45
C ARG A 108 6.14 11.66 -5.49
N LEU A 109 7.23 11.53 -6.25
CA LEU A 109 8.00 10.28 -6.32
C LEU A 109 8.57 9.87 -4.95
N LEU A 110 8.98 10.84 -4.14
CA LEU A 110 9.45 10.58 -2.77
C LEU A 110 8.32 10.12 -1.87
N ASP A 111 7.16 10.79 -1.94
CA ASP A 111 5.98 10.42 -1.17
C ASP A 111 5.48 9.01 -1.56
N ASP A 112 5.44 8.69 -2.86
CA ASP A 112 5.07 7.38 -3.37
C ASP A 112 6.05 6.28 -2.93
N LEU A 113 7.36 6.56 -2.92
CA LEU A 113 8.38 5.62 -2.45
C LEU A 113 8.22 5.32 -0.94
N LEU A 114 7.95 6.36 -0.14
CA LEU A 114 7.69 6.19 1.30
C LEU A 114 6.44 5.37 1.56
N ASP A 115 5.37 5.65 0.83
CA ASP A 115 4.11 4.94 0.99
C ASP A 115 4.24 3.48 0.56
N ALA A 116 4.91 3.20 -0.57
CA ALA A 116 5.20 1.84 -1.01
C ALA A 116 6.02 1.06 0.03
N ALA A 117 7.03 1.68 0.65
CA ALA A 117 7.82 1.06 1.70
C ALA A 117 7.01 0.76 2.97
N ARG A 118 6.14 1.69 3.38
CA ARG A 118 5.22 1.49 4.53
C ARG A 118 4.18 0.40 4.26
N ILE A 119 3.67 0.29 3.03
CA ILE A 119 2.75 -0.77 2.60
C ILE A 119 3.44 -2.13 2.63
N SER A 120 4.59 -2.25 1.97
CA SER A 120 5.34 -3.51 1.86
C SER A 120 5.74 -4.09 3.23
N SER A 121 6.00 -3.20 4.20
CA SER A 121 6.33 -3.58 5.57
C SER A 121 5.12 -3.80 6.49
N GLY A 122 3.89 -3.62 5.99
CA GLY A 122 2.66 -3.78 6.79
C GLY A 122 2.49 -2.73 7.90
N LYS A 123 3.21 -1.60 7.83
CA LYS A 123 3.25 -0.57 8.91
C LYS A 123 2.38 0.64 8.63
N ILE A 124 1.51 0.60 7.63
CA ILE A 124 0.50 1.65 7.46
C ILE A 124 -0.44 1.61 8.66
N THR A 125 -0.49 2.71 9.41
CA THR A 125 -1.54 2.99 10.37
C THR A 125 -2.56 3.88 9.68
N LEU A 126 -3.81 3.44 9.61
CA LEU A 126 -4.91 4.22 9.07
C LEU A 126 -5.61 4.97 10.21
N SER A 127 -5.83 6.26 10.03
CA SER A 127 -6.69 7.03 10.93
C SER A 127 -8.14 6.90 10.45
N VAL A 128 -8.80 5.80 10.81
CA VAL A 128 -10.16 5.50 10.36
C VAL A 128 -11.16 6.34 11.18
N GLU A 129 -11.86 7.24 10.50
CA GLU A 129 -12.89 8.09 11.08
C GLU A 129 -14.12 8.20 10.15
N PRO A 130 -15.32 8.45 10.68
CA PRO A 130 -16.48 8.76 9.86
C PRO A 130 -16.26 10.04 9.06
N LEU A 131 -16.40 9.98 7.74
CA LEU A 131 -16.17 11.12 6.85
C LEU A 131 -17.22 11.17 5.74
N LEU A 132 -17.47 12.38 5.22
CA LEU A 132 -18.30 12.59 4.05
C LEU A 132 -17.48 12.30 2.79
N LEU A 133 -17.89 11.27 2.03
CA LEU A 133 -17.20 10.88 0.80
C LEU A 133 -17.11 12.04 -0.20
N ALA A 134 -18.16 12.85 -0.29
CA ALA A 134 -18.20 13.98 -1.21
C ALA A 134 -17.10 15.03 -0.94
N ASP A 135 -16.69 15.21 0.33
CA ASP A 135 -15.58 16.12 0.66
C ASP A 135 -14.24 15.60 0.14
N VAL A 136 -14.01 14.30 0.28
CA VAL A 136 -12.80 13.63 -0.21
C VAL A 136 -12.73 13.74 -1.73
N LEU A 137 -13.83 13.45 -2.42
CA LEU A 137 -13.90 13.50 -3.88
C LEU A 137 -13.76 14.92 -4.41
N ARG A 138 -14.38 15.92 -3.77
CA ARG A 138 -14.19 17.33 -4.11
C ARG A 138 -12.73 17.75 -4.00
N HIS A 139 -12.07 17.38 -2.91
CA HIS A 139 -10.66 17.73 -2.71
C HIS A 139 -9.75 17.12 -3.78
N ALA A 140 -10.01 15.86 -4.17
CA ALA A 140 -9.29 15.21 -5.25
C ALA A 140 -9.51 15.93 -6.59
N VAL A 141 -10.75 16.32 -6.90
CA VAL A 141 -11.10 17.10 -8.11
C VAL A 141 -10.38 18.44 -8.14
N GLU A 142 -10.44 19.21 -7.04
CA GLU A 142 -9.76 20.50 -6.92
C GLU A 142 -8.25 20.38 -7.18
N THR A 143 -7.63 19.32 -6.69
CA THR A 143 -6.20 19.05 -6.86
C THR A 143 -5.81 18.80 -8.31
N VAL A 144 -6.65 18.09 -9.08
CA VAL A 144 -6.36 17.75 -10.49
C VAL A 144 -6.86 18.78 -11.49
N GLN A 145 -7.79 19.66 -11.08
CA GLN A 145 -8.46 20.62 -11.96
C GLN A 145 -7.50 21.49 -12.80
N PRO A 146 -6.39 22.04 -12.25
CA PRO A 146 -5.47 22.87 -13.03
C PRO A 146 -4.87 22.12 -14.22
N ARG A 147 -4.53 20.84 -14.02
CA ARG A 147 -3.95 19.98 -15.06
C ARG A 147 -4.97 19.62 -16.13
N ILE A 148 -6.20 19.30 -15.73
CA ILE A 148 -7.32 19.01 -16.63
C ILE A 148 -7.59 20.24 -17.51
N ALA A 149 -7.63 21.44 -16.90
CA ALA A 149 -7.82 22.70 -17.60
C ALA A 149 -6.67 23.03 -18.57
N GLU A 150 -5.41 22.83 -18.15
CA GLU A 150 -4.23 23.04 -19.02
C GLU A 150 -4.28 22.17 -20.29
N ARG A 151 -4.82 20.95 -20.17
CA ARG A 151 -4.97 20.00 -21.29
C ARG A 151 -6.30 20.15 -22.04
N GLY A 152 -7.13 21.11 -21.66
CA GLY A 152 -8.46 21.32 -22.26
C GLY A 152 -9.42 20.13 -22.10
N GLN A 153 -9.18 19.26 -21.13
CA GLN A 153 -9.99 18.07 -20.86
C GLN A 153 -11.30 18.45 -20.15
N VAL A 154 -12.33 17.61 -20.29
CA VAL A 154 -13.61 17.76 -19.59
C VAL A 154 -13.72 16.69 -18.51
N LEU A 155 -14.07 17.10 -17.29
CA LEU A 155 -14.34 16.20 -16.18
C LEU A 155 -15.81 16.29 -15.76
N ASP A 156 -16.55 15.21 -15.97
CA ASP A 156 -17.94 15.06 -15.54
C ASP A 156 -17.99 14.43 -14.13
N VAL A 157 -18.67 15.08 -13.19
CA VAL A 157 -18.73 14.64 -11.78
C VAL A 157 -20.18 14.31 -11.39
N GLU A 158 -20.42 13.06 -11.03
CA GLU A 158 -21.71 12.53 -10.57
C GLU A 158 -21.59 12.00 -9.14
N LEU A 159 -21.94 12.83 -8.15
CA LEU A 159 -21.98 12.43 -6.75
C LEU A 159 -23.42 12.13 -6.32
N PRO A 160 -23.64 11.21 -5.35
CA PRO A 160 -24.94 10.98 -4.74
C PRO A 160 -25.52 12.29 -4.19
N SER A 161 -26.83 12.48 -4.34
CA SER A 161 -27.55 13.61 -3.74
C SER A 161 -27.60 13.53 -2.21
N ASP A 162 -27.65 12.31 -1.69
CA ASP A 162 -27.67 12.04 -0.25
C ASP A 162 -26.26 12.04 0.33
N ALA A 163 -26.13 12.47 1.58
CA ALA A 163 -24.86 12.45 2.29
C ALA A 163 -24.39 11.00 2.53
N VAL A 164 -23.36 10.59 1.79
CA VAL A 164 -22.71 9.28 1.99
C VAL A 164 -21.58 9.44 3.00
N VAL A 165 -21.76 8.85 4.18
CA VAL A 165 -20.74 8.75 5.22
C VAL A 165 -20.05 7.40 5.10
N VAL A 166 -18.72 7.39 5.08
CA VAL A 166 -17.89 6.18 5.09
C VAL A 166 -16.91 6.23 6.25
N GLU A 167 -16.50 5.07 6.77
CA GLU A 167 -15.36 4.98 7.68
C GLU A 167 -14.08 4.86 6.87
N GLY A 168 -13.15 5.79 7.05
CA GLY A 168 -11.89 5.75 6.32
C GLY A 168 -10.88 6.78 6.78
N ASP A 169 -9.69 6.71 6.21
CA ASP A 169 -8.66 7.72 6.39
C ASP A 169 -8.79 8.77 5.27
N LYS A 170 -9.16 9.99 5.65
CA LYS A 170 -9.42 11.09 4.71
C LYS A 170 -8.23 11.38 3.81
N VAL A 171 -7.01 11.39 4.36
CA VAL A 171 -5.79 11.73 3.61
C VAL A 171 -5.50 10.62 2.59
N ARG A 172 -5.60 9.37 3.03
CA ARG A 172 -5.34 8.21 2.15
C ARG A 172 -6.36 8.09 1.04
N LEU A 173 -7.65 8.26 1.33
CA LEU A 173 -8.69 8.22 0.31
C LEU A 173 -8.53 9.36 -0.70
N ALA A 174 -8.23 10.59 -0.24
CA ALA A 174 -7.96 11.72 -1.14
C ALA A 174 -6.78 11.44 -2.07
N GLN A 175 -5.71 10.83 -1.54
CA GLN A 175 -4.56 10.40 -2.32
C GLN A 175 -4.93 9.37 -3.38
N VAL A 176 -5.72 8.35 -3.03
CA VAL A 176 -6.21 7.34 -4.00
C VAL A 176 -6.92 8.01 -5.17
N PHE A 177 -7.93 8.84 -4.89
CA PHE A 177 -8.72 9.45 -5.97
C PHE A 177 -7.94 10.50 -6.75
N THR A 178 -7.03 11.24 -6.12
CA THR A 178 -6.11 12.17 -6.81
C THR A 178 -5.20 11.41 -7.78
N ASN A 179 -4.67 10.25 -7.37
CA ASN A 179 -3.83 9.42 -8.23
C ASN A 179 -4.60 8.83 -9.39
N LEU A 180 -5.81 8.31 -9.15
CA LEU A 180 -6.66 7.78 -10.21
C LEU A 180 -7.04 8.86 -11.24
N LEU A 181 -7.52 10.03 -10.79
CA LEU A 181 -7.85 11.14 -11.68
C LEU A 181 -6.62 11.71 -12.39
N GLY A 182 -5.48 11.79 -11.69
CA GLY A 182 -4.21 12.23 -12.25
C GLY A 182 -3.70 11.29 -13.34
N ASN A 183 -3.91 9.98 -13.18
CA ASN A 183 -3.63 8.98 -14.21
C ASN A 183 -4.61 9.09 -15.38
N ALA A 184 -5.90 9.18 -15.10
CA ALA A 184 -6.95 9.38 -16.11
C ALA A 184 -6.62 10.58 -17.03
N SER A 185 -6.27 11.73 -16.44
CA SER A 185 -5.81 12.92 -17.19
C SER A 185 -4.51 12.69 -17.95
N LYS A 186 -3.56 11.93 -17.40
CA LYS A 186 -2.27 11.60 -18.04
C LYS A 186 -2.43 10.78 -19.32
N TYR A 187 -3.28 9.76 -19.26
CA TYR A 187 -3.45 8.79 -20.35
C TYR A 187 -4.55 9.17 -21.33
N THR A 188 -5.31 10.22 -21.00
CA THR A 188 -6.25 10.86 -21.92
C THR A 188 -5.58 11.97 -22.73
N GLY A 189 -5.87 12.00 -24.02
CA GLY A 189 -5.42 13.05 -24.92
C GLY A 189 -5.92 14.44 -24.51
N ASP A 190 -5.36 15.48 -25.12
CA ASP A 190 -5.84 16.85 -24.93
C ASP A 190 -7.27 16.96 -25.50
N GLY A 191 -8.15 17.69 -24.82
CA GLY A 191 -9.58 17.76 -25.21
C GLY A 191 -10.42 16.52 -24.88
N GLY A 192 -9.85 15.49 -24.25
CA GLY A 192 -10.56 14.26 -23.90
C GLY A 192 -11.53 14.40 -22.71
N ARG A 193 -12.17 13.28 -22.35
CA ARG A 193 -13.23 13.22 -21.33
C ARG A 193 -12.86 12.27 -20.21
N LEU A 194 -13.10 12.74 -19.00
CA LEU A 194 -12.93 12.04 -17.75
C LEU A 194 -14.28 12.04 -17.02
N ARG A 195 -14.58 10.99 -16.26
CA ARG A 195 -15.77 10.93 -15.42
C ARG A 195 -15.42 10.42 -14.03
N LEU A 196 -15.95 11.10 -13.02
CA LEU A 196 -15.93 10.68 -11.62
C LEU A 196 -17.37 10.43 -11.17
N ALA A 197 -17.69 9.20 -10.80
CA ALA A 197 -19.01 8.86 -10.29
C ALA A 197 -18.91 8.15 -8.93
N ALA A 198 -19.84 8.41 -8.02
CA ALA A 198 -19.99 7.64 -6.81
C ALA A 198 -21.42 7.14 -6.65
N ARG A 199 -21.59 5.88 -6.25
CA ARG A 199 -22.89 5.24 -6.02
C ARG A 199 -22.83 4.41 -4.75
N ALA A 200 -23.78 4.60 -3.85
CA ALA A 200 -24.01 3.71 -2.72
C ALA A 200 -25.08 2.68 -3.12
N ASP A 201 -24.82 1.40 -2.87
CA ASP A 201 -25.83 0.36 -3.00
C ASP A 201 -26.67 0.20 -1.73
N ARG A 202 -27.61 -0.74 -1.76
CA ARG A 202 -28.51 -1.01 -0.63
C ARG A 202 -27.85 -1.82 0.50
N ASP A 203 -26.72 -2.47 0.20
CA ASP A 203 -25.97 -3.31 1.14
C ASP A 203 -24.91 -2.50 1.90
N GLY A 204 -24.87 -1.18 1.67
CA GLY A 204 -23.95 -0.25 2.33
C GLY A 204 -22.57 -0.17 1.65
N ILE A 205 -22.41 -0.75 0.47
CA ILE A 205 -21.17 -0.65 -0.32
C ILE A 205 -21.23 0.60 -1.17
N VAL A 206 -20.14 1.36 -1.12
CA VAL A 206 -19.95 2.55 -1.94
C VAL A 206 -18.97 2.24 -3.06
N THR A 207 -19.44 2.35 -4.29
CA THR A 207 -18.61 2.25 -5.49
C THR A 207 -18.26 3.64 -5.99
N VAL A 208 -16.96 3.92 -6.12
CA VAL A 208 -16.46 5.11 -6.80
C VAL A 208 -15.79 4.69 -8.10
N THR A 209 -16.21 5.29 -9.21
CA THR A 209 -15.72 5.01 -10.56
C THR A 209 -14.96 6.21 -11.09
N VAL A 210 -13.74 5.99 -11.55
CA VAL A 210 -12.98 6.93 -12.38
C VAL A 210 -12.88 6.32 -13.78
N GLU A 211 -13.42 7.01 -14.76
CA GLU A 211 -13.47 6.56 -16.16
C GLU A 211 -12.81 7.61 -17.05
N ASP A 212 -12.13 7.16 -18.10
CA ASP A 212 -11.47 8.00 -19.08
C ASP A 212 -11.59 7.42 -20.49
N ASN A 213 -11.49 8.28 -21.49
CA ASN A 213 -11.51 7.88 -22.91
C ASN A 213 -10.10 7.86 -23.54
N GLY A 214 -9.08 7.58 -22.74
CA GLY A 214 -7.69 7.53 -23.14
C GLY A 214 -7.30 6.25 -23.87
N THR A 215 -6.01 5.93 -23.84
CA THR A 215 -5.42 4.83 -24.63
C THR A 215 -5.82 3.42 -24.18
N GLY A 216 -6.48 3.30 -23.01
CA GLY A 216 -6.82 2.01 -22.41
C GLY A 216 -5.60 1.22 -21.92
N ILE A 217 -5.86 0.04 -21.37
CA ILE A 217 -4.86 -0.91 -20.89
C ILE A 217 -5.06 -2.20 -21.71
N ALA A 218 -4.00 -2.71 -22.33
CA ALA A 218 -4.07 -3.96 -23.08
C ALA A 218 -4.35 -5.14 -22.13
N PRO A 219 -5.22 -6.09 -22.50
CA PRO A 219 -5.38 -7.32 -21.74
C PRO A 219 -4.08 -8.14 -21.79
N GLU A 220 -3.77 -8.82 -20.69
CA GLU A 220 -2.63 -9.74 -20.56
C GLU A 220 -2.84 -11.04 -21.36
#